data_AF-A0A3A8LTC7-F1
#
_entry.id   AF-A0A3A8LTC7-F1
#
_cell.length_a   1.000
_cell.length_b   1.000
_cell.length_c   1.000
_cell.angle_alpha   90.00
_cell.angle_beta   90.00
_cell.angle_gamma   90.00
#
_symmetry.space_group_name_H-M   'P 1'
#
loop_
_entity.id
_entity.type
_entity.pdbx_description
1 polymer ?
#
loop_
_entity_poly.entity_id
_entity_poly.type
_entity_poly.pdbx_seq_one_letter_code
_entity_poly.pdbx_strand_id
1 'polypeptide(L)'
;MPSPTLVARPDFTFEALDRVLEGLGWFLQSESQTPPLIPGEPELAVYVHRAKGTELQYSFNPVVRLRVLQLHGRDAVEGWNAVRRQVPVLDAPALAALLASRETKDVLLGLLATGELRERSSLERVAALRFHPEESVSRTAERVHAQLVPAGVPEAFQVLEAEKRAHPERSVLFAHLPGEEQRRQVLRWLIQDHPRSNPHIDAVLNSALVDADAEVRVTAVMTAARLQARAVIPALVAAKMPTSTREGADPRDRLFYSGLRDLVAGVLAGRPLPPEGSPKRERMAPLLRALSGPAEVLDDPTLLLHALTTPVDPGSPPQALPEALVAHEGTYRLRRSGLEARWVPAVEHWLGTGATLRRVRSPGFFVARVPVSRAAAAWTLAAAQGPMGTASADAEEAAPCTWAQAEQVCAALSRIEGVELRLPSGEAWEMAARGPDGRLFPWGNSMRDDGASRASPWGVAGLVGSLPQWAVDEKTNGHLLCGGREQPLCASRRDVAEADSAVLGAVRWVLALSP
;
A
#
# COMPACT_ATOMS: atom_id res chain seq x y z
N MET A 1 -3.40 -22.34 -11.92
CA MET A 1 -4.23 -21.10 -12.00
C MET A 1 -5.59 -21.49 -12.53
N PRO A 2 -6.70 -20.88 -12.07
CA PRO A 2 -8.00 -21.14 -12.66
C PRO A 2 -8.01 -20.73 -14.14
N SER A 3 -8.72 -21.49 -14.97
CA SER A 3 -8.84 -21.25 -16.40
C SER A 3 -9.56 -19.91 -16.66
N PRO A 4 -9.07 -19.06 -17.58
CA PRO A 4 -9.79 -17.85 -18.00
C PRO A 4 -11.22 -18.19 -18.45
N THR A 5 -12.20 -17.55 -17.81
CA THR A 5 -13.62 -17.88 -17.99
C THR A 5 -14.39 -16.65 -18.46
N LEU A 6 -15.34 -16.84 -19.37
CA LEU A 6 -16.33 -15.84 -19.79
C LEU A 6 -17.73 -16.40 -19.58
N VAL A 7 -18.68 -15.53 -19.28
CA VAL A 7 -20.10 -15.86 -19.30
C VAL A 7 -20.76 -14.97 -20.34
N ALA A 8 -21.28 -15.55 -21.42
CA ALA A 8 -21.96 -14.78 -22.45
C ALA A 8 -23.32 -14.29 -21.96
N ARG A 9 -23.78 -13.15 -22.48
CA ARG A 9 -25.11 -12.65 -22.11
C ARG A 9 -26.22 -13.62 -22.57
N PRO A 10 -27.34 -13.74 -21.83
CA PRO A 10 -28.37 -14.74 -22.11
C PRO A 10 -29.06 -14.57 -23.46
N ASP A 11 -29.10 -13.34 -23.97
CA ASP A 11 -29.67 -12.92 -25.26
C ASP A 11 -28.74 -13.23 -26.45
N PHE A 12 -27.47 -13.56 -26.21
CA PHE A 12 -26.51 -13.93 -27.25
C PHE A 12 -26.60 -15.43 -27.55
N THR A 13 -27.03 -15.79 -28.76
CA THR A 13 -27.29 -17.19 -29.15
C THR A 13 -26.00 -17.96 -29.45
N PHE A 14 -26.05 -19.29 -29.33
CA PHE A 14 -24.95 -20.16 -29.73
C PHE A 14 -24.56 -20.00 -31.19
N GLU A 15 -25.51 -19.89 -32.12
CA GLU A 15 -25.21 -19.64 -33.55
C GLU A 15 -24.45 -18.32 -33.78
N ALA A 16 -24.74 -17.28 -33.00
CA ALA A 16 -23.98 -16.02 -33.08
C ALA A 16 -22.58 -16.18 -32.47
N LEU A 17 -22.48 -16.90 -31.35
CA LEU A 17 -21.20 -17.21 -30.72
C LEU A 17 -20.30 -18.05 -31.63
N ASP A 18 -20.84 -19.10 -32.23
CA ASP A 18 -20.15 -20.03 -33.11
C ASP A 18 -19.52 -19.29 -34.29
N ARG A 19 -20.29 -18.41 -34.96
CA ARG A 19 -19.77 -17.53 -36.03
C ARG A 19 -18.63 -16.61 -35.59
N VAL A 20 -18.72 -16.06 -34.37
CA VAL A 20 -17.64 -15.23 -33.82
C VAL A 20 -16.38 -16.07 -33.55
N LEU A 21 -16.55 -17.27 -33.00
CA LEU A 21 -15.46 -18.20 -32.73
C LEU A 21 -14.78 -18.66 -34.03
N GLU A 22 -15.55 -19.05 -35.04
CA GLU A 22 -15.04 -19.38 -36.38
C GLU A 22 -14.26 -18.22 -37.00
N GLY A 23 -14.80 -17.00 -36.94
CA GLY A 23 -14.13 -15.79 -37.43
C GLY A 23 -12.82 -15.46 -36.70
N LEU A 24 -12.69 -15.93 -35.46
CA LEU A 24 -11.47 -15.84 -34.64
C LEU A 24 -10.51 -17.02 -34.84
N GLY A 25 -10.82 -17.98 -35.71
CA GLY A 25 -9.97 -19.13 -36.02
C GLY A 25 -10.12 -20.31 -35.05
N TRP A 26 -11.21 -20.36 -34.29
CA TRP A 26 -11.58 -21.52 -33.48
C TRP A 26 -12.40 -22.49 -34.32
N PHE A 27 -12.14 -23.78 -34.15
CA PHE A 27 -12.85 -24.84 -34.88
C PHE A 27 -13.55 -25.75 -33.89
N LEU A 28 -14.83 -25.98 -34.11
CA LEU A 28 -15.61 -26.94 -33.36
C LEU A 28 -15.01 -28.35 -33.54
N GLN A 29 -14.60 -28.95 -32.43
CA GLN A 29 -14.01 -30.29 -32.40
C GLN A 29 -15.05 -31.35 -32.04
N SER A 30 -15.90 -31.06 -31.06
CA SER A 30 -16.95 -31.95 -30.59
C SER A 30 -18.09 -31.20 -29.92
N GLU A 31 -19.27 -31.82 -29.92
CA GLU A 31 -20.48 -31.38 -29.22
C GLU A 31 -21.12 -32.55 -28.47
N SER A 32 -22.10 -32.25 -27.61
CA SER A 32 -23.00 -33.24 -27.01
C SER A 32 -23.56 -34.21 -28.06
N GLN A 33 -23.46 -35.53 -27.80
CA GLN A 33 -24.01 -36.56 -28.68
C GLN A 33 -25.54 -36.72 -28.54
N THR A 34 -26.12 -36.20 -27.46
CA THR A 34 -27.56 -36.16 -27.22
C THR A 34 -28.19 -34.94 -27.90
N PRO A 35 -29.39 -35.06 -28.50
CA PRO A 35 -30.11 -33.90 -29.01
C PRO A 35 -30.29 -32.85 -27.91
N PRO A 36 -30.04 -31.56 -28.19
CA PRO A 36 -30.07 -30.53 -27.17
C PRO A 36 -31.48 -30.28 -26.66
N LEU A 37 -31.60 -29.97 -25.37
CA LEU A 37 -32.87 -29.60 -24.75
C LEU A 37 -33.49 -28.34 -25.37
N ILE A 38 -32.67 -27.43 -25.88
CA ILE A 38 -33.10 -26.27 -26.66
C ILE A 38 -32.55 -26.43 -28.09
N PRO A 39 -33.42 -26.47 -29.12
CA PRO A 39 -32.96 -26.62 -30.51
C PRO A 39 -31.92 -25.55 -30.87
N GLY A 40 -30.76 -25.98 -31.35
CA GLY A 40 -29.65 -25.10 -31.74
C GLY A 40 -28.71 -24.65 -30.60
N GLU A 41 -28.86 -25.17 -29.39
CA GLU A 41 -27.99 -24.89 -28.24
C GLU A 41 -27.45 -26.20 -27.63
N PRO A 42 -26.26 -26.68 -28.02
CA PRO A 42 -25.68 -27.87 -27.40
C PRO A 42 -25.42 -27.63 -25.90
N GLU A 43 -25.57 -28.64 -25.04
CA GLU A 43 -25.22 -28.46 -23.62
C GLU A 43 -23.71 -28.30 -23.42
N LEU A 44 -22.91 -28.94 -24.28
CA LEU A 44 -21.46 -28.92 -24.25
C LEU A 44 -20.90 -28.84 -25.67
N ALA A 45 -19.88 -28.01 -25.86
CA ALA A 45 -19.11 -27.93 -27.10
C ALA A 45 -17.62 -27.68 -26.79
N VAL A 46 -16.74 -28.26 -27.58
CA VAL A 46 -15.28 -28.06 -27.46
C VAL A 46 -14.75 -27.51 -28.76
N TYR A 47 -14.02 -26.40 -28.65
CA TYR A 47 -13.36 -25.73 -29.77
C TYR A 47 -11.86 -25.78 -29.61
N VAL A 48 -11.14 -25.92 -30.72
CA VAL A 48 -9.67 -25.90 -30.76
C VAL A 48 -9.15 -24.82 -31.69
N HIS A 49 -8.10 -24.13 -31.25
CA HIS A 49 -7.38 -23.18 -32.09
C HIS A 49 -6.12 -23.85 -32.67
N ARG A 50 -6.21 -24.32 -33.92
CA ARG A 50 -5.22 -25.21 -34.57
C ARG A 50 -3.77 -24.70 -34.55
N ALA A 51 -3.57 -23.37 -34.56
CA ALA A 51 -2.23 -22.76 -34.56
C ALA A 51 -1.63 -22.53 -33.16
N LYS A 52 -2.44 -22.61 -32.09
CA LYS A 52 -2.05 -22.13 -30.74
C LYS A 52 -2.17 -23.18 -29.63
N GLY A 53 -2.55 -24.42 -29.96
CA GLY A 53 -2.68 -25.50 -28.96
C GLY A 53 -3.55 -25.13 -27.76
N THR A 54 -4.58 -24.32 -27.99
CA THR A 54 -5.49 -23.79 -26.98
C THR A 54 -6.89 -24.33 -27.25
N GLU A 55 -7.60 -24.70 -26.19
CA GLU A 55 -8.94 -25.29 -26.21
C GLU A 55 -9.93 -24.34 -25.52
N LEU A 56 -11.14 -24.22 -26.06
CA LEU A 56 -12.25 -23.51 -25.45
C LEU A 56 -13.36 -24.52 -25.20
N GLN A 57 -13.72 -24.67 -23.92
CA GLN A 57 -14.84 -25.49 -23.48
C GLN A 57 -16.06 -24.60 -23.27
N TYR A 58 -17.13 -24.90 -23.98
CA TYR A 58 -18.42 -24.26 -23.85
C TYR A 58 -19.36 -25.17 -23.04
N SER A 59 -20.12 -24.58 -22.12
CA SER A 59 -21.21 -25.26 -21.43
C SER A 59 -22.45 -24.37 -21.34
N PHE A 60 -23.61 -25.01 -21.39
CA PHE A 60 -24.91 -24.34 -21.36
C PHE A 60 -25.83 -24.93 -20.29
N ASN A 61 -26.38 -24.06 -19.43
CA ASN A 61 -27.46 -24.40 -18.53
C ASN A 61 -28.79 -23.90 -19.11
N PRO A 62 -29.69 -24.78 -19.59
CA PRO A 62 -30.92 -24.38 -20.26
C PRO A 62 -31.96 -23.76 -19.31
N VAL A 63 -31.89 -24.03 -18.01
CA VAL A 63 -32.86 -23.53 -17.02
C VAL A 63 -32.77 -22.02 -16.90
N VAL A 64 -31.54 -21.48 -16.78
CA VAL A 64 -31.27 -20.05 -16.61
C VAL A 64 -30.65 -19.39 -17.85
N ARG A 65 -30.43 -20.15 -18.92
CA ARG A 65 -29.71 -19.73 -20.13
C ARG A 65 -28.29 -19.23 -19.85
N LEU A 66 -27.59 -19.89 -18.93
CA LEU A 66 -26.19 -19.57 -18.60
C LEU A 66 -25.26 -20.22 -19.63
N ARG A 67 -24.46 -19.42 -20.32
CA ARG A 67 -23.43 -19.88 -21.26
C ARG A 67 -22.05 -19.57 -20.70
N VAL A 68 -21.25 -20.59 -20.46
CA VAL A 68 -19.90 -20.46 -19.88
C VAL A 68 -18.87 -20.91 -20.90
N LEU A 69 -17.83 -20.10 -21.10
CA LEU A 69 -16.70 -20.38 -21.97
C LEU A 69 -15.43 -20.41 -21.14
N GLN A 70 -14.78 -21.56 -21.05
CA GLN A 70 -13.54 -21.76 -20.30
C GLN A 70 -12.39 -22.07 -21.25
N LEU A 71 -11.34 -21.26 -21.22
CA LEU A 71 -10.19 -21.41 -22.10
C LEU A 71 -9.03 -22.10 -21.38
N HIS A 72 -8.40 -23.05 -22.06
CA HIS A 72 -7.33 -23.90 -21.56
C HIS A 72 -6.16 -23.93 -22.54
N GLY A 73 -4.93 -24.04 -22.03
CA GLY A 73 -3.71 -24.11 -22.84
C GLY A 73 -2.78 -22.90 -22.66
N ARG A 74 -1.69 -22.88 -23.43
CA ARG A 74 -0.61 -21.89 -23.25
C ARG A 74 -1.05 -20.46 -23.54
N ASP A 75 -1.90 -20.28 -24.57
CA ASP A 75 -2.34 -18.96 -25.03
C ASP A 75 -3.78 -18.62 -24.58
N ALA A 76 -4.27 -19.29 -23.53
CA ALA A 76 -5.65 -19.14 -23.04
C ALA A 76 -6.01 -17.69 -22.70
N VAL A 77 -5.08 -16.91 -22.14
CA VAL A 77 -5.31 -15.49 -21.81
C VAL A 77 -5.43 -14.62 -23.06
N GLU A 78 -4.62 -14.88 -24.09
CA GLU A 78 -4.71 -14.16 -25.36
C GLU A 78 -6.01 -14.48 -26.08
N GLY A 79 -6.37 -15.76 -26.16
CA GLY A 79 -7.66 -16.23 -26.70
C GLY A 79 -8.84 -15.62 -25.97
N TRP A 80 -8.78 -15.58 -24.63
CA TRP A 80 -9.82 -14.99 -23.78
C TRP A 80 -10.02 -13.50 -24.11
N ASN A 81 -8.92 -12.74 -24.25
CA ASN A 81 -8.95 -11.33 -24.62
C ASN A 81 -9.49 -11.09 -26.04
N ALA A 82 -9.28 -12.02 -26.98
CA ALA A 82 -9.82 -11.92 -28.32
C ALA A 82 -11.33 -12.18 -28.35
N VAL A 83 -11.79 -13.25 -27.69
CA VAL A 83 -13.21 -13.61 -27.60
C VAL A 83 -14.00 -12.54 -26.84
N ARG A 84 -13.51 -12.08 -25.68
CA ARG A 84 -14.17 -11.05 -24.87
C ARG A 84 -14.43 -9.73 -25.61
N ARG A 85 -13.60 -9.39 -26.61
CA ARG A 85 -13.77 -8.16 -27.41
C ARG A 85 -14.93 -8.23 -28.40
N GLN A 86 -15.37 -9.43 -28.78
CA GLN A 86 -16.41 -9.62 -29.79
C GLN A 86 -17.69 -10.25 -29.24
N VAL A 87 -17.60 -10.98 -28.12
CA VAL A 87 -18.74 -11.61 -27.46
C VAL A 87 -19.27 -10.68 -26.36
N PRO A 88 -20.58 -10.34 -26.37
CA PRO A 88 -21.21 -9.66 -25.24
C PRO A 88 -21.20 -10.57 -24.01
N VAL A 89 -20.54 -10.15 -22.93
CA VAL A 89 -20.38 -10.93 -21.70
C VAL A 89 -21.06 -10.26 -20.51
N LEU A 90 -21.40 -11.07 -19.49
CA LEU A 90 -21.82 -10.55 -18.19
C LEU A 90 -20.60 -10.01 -17.44
N ASP A 91 -20.62 -8.72 -17.14
CA ASP A 91 -19.64 -8.02 -16.33
C ASP A 91 -20.18 -7.75 -14.91
N ALA A 92 -19.35 -7.20 -14.03
CA ALA A 92 -19.73 -6.95 -12.63
C ALA A 92 -21.01 -6.09 -12.49
N PRO A 93 -21.20 -4.98 -13.24
CA PRO A 93 -22.46 -4.23 -13.22
C PRO A 93 -23.68 -5.07 -13.65
N ALA A 94 -23.58 -5.86 -14.73
CA ALA A 94 -24.68 -6.70 -15.18
C ALA A 94 -25.02 -7.80 -14.16
N LEU A 95 -24.02 -8.41 -13.53
CA LEU A 95 -24.21 -9.39 -12.46
C LEU A 95 -24.89 -8.76 -11.24
N ALA A 96 -24.46 -7.56 -10.82
CA ALA A 96 -25.09 -6.85 -9.72
C ALA A 96 -26.57 -6.54 -9.99
N ALA A 97 -26.93 -6.22 -11.24
CA ALA A 97 -28.32 -6.03 -11.65
C ALA A 97 -29.13 -7.32 -11.60
N LEU A 98 -28.58 -8.44 -12.08
CA LEU A 98 -29.23 -9.76 -12.01
C LEU A 98 -29.46 -10.22 -10.57
N LEU A 99 -28.46 -10.05 -9.69
CA LEU A 99 -28.55 -10.39 -8.27
C LEU A 99 -29.57 -9.54 -7.50
N ALA A 100 -29.91 -8.37 -8.02
CA ALA A 100 -30.92 -7.46 -7.45
C ALA A 100 -32.30 -7.62 -8.11
N SER A 101 -32.46 -8.52 -9.08
CA SER A 101 -33.73 -8.75 -9.77
C SER A 101 -34.80 -9.29 -8.81
N ARG A 102 -36.06 -9.02 -9.13
CA ARG A 102 -37.21 -9.64 -8.44
C ARG A 102 -37.59 -10.99 -9.04
N GLU A 103 -37.09 -11.30 -10.23
CA GLU A 103 -37.34 -12.55 -10.92
C GLU A 103 -36.34 -13.62 -10.43
N THR A 104 -36.85 -14.70 -9.84
CA THR A 104 -36.04 -15.80 -9.32
C THR A 104 -35.04 -16.34 -10.34
N LYS A 105 -35.44 -16.41 -11.61
CA LYS A 105 -34.59 -16.89 -12.71
C LYS A 105 -33.37 -16.01 -12.95
N ASP A 106 -33.54 -14.69 -12.87
CA ASP A 106 -32.46 -13.71 -13.06
C ASP A 106 -31.49 -13.75 -11.87
N VAL A 107 -32.03 -13.87 -10.65
CA VAL A 107 -31.20 -13.99 -9.44
C VAL A 107 -30.37 -15.27 -9.50
N LEU A 108 -30.97 -16.40 -9.89
CA LEU A 108 -30.24 -17.67 -10.07
C LEU A 108 -29.19 -17.59 -11.17
N LEU A 109 -29.49 -16.95 -12.31
CA LEU A 109 -28.50 -16.68 -13.36
C LEU A 109 -27.33 -15.86 -12.80
N GLY A 110 -27.63 -14.77 -12.10
CA GLY A 110 -26.64 -13.90 -11.46
C GLY A 110 -25.74 -14.69 -10.50
N LEU A 111 -26.34 -15.48 -9.60
CA LEU A 111 -25.59 -16.30 -8.63
C LEU A 111 -24.66 -17.30 -9.31
N LEU A 112 -25.16 -18.07 -10.27
CA LEU A 112 -24.35 -19.08 -10.97
C LEU A 112 -23.24 -18.42 -11.79
N ALA A 113 -23.55 -17.35 -12.53
CA ALA A 113 -22.55 -16.61 -13.30
C ALA A 113 -21.46 -15.98 -12.41
N THR A 114 -21.83 -15.42 -11.25
CA THR A 114 -20.90 -14.91 -10.26
C THR A 114 -19.96 -16.01 -9.72
N GLY A 115 -20.48 -17.22 -9.50
CA GLY A 115 -19.66 -18.38 -9.11
C GLY A 115 -18.66 -18.80 -10.18
N GLU A 116 -19.10 -18.94 -11.43
CA GLU A 116 -18.25 -19.31 -12.58
C GLU A 116 -17.15 -18.27 -12.83
N LEU A 117 -17.49 -16.98 -12.74
CA LEU A 117 -16.54 -15.89 -12.93
C LEU A 117 -15.65 -15.63 -11.71
N ARG A 118 -15.95 -16.27 -10.57
CA ARG A 118 -15.36 -15.96 -9.25
C ARG A 118 -15.35 -14.46 -8.95
N GLU A 119 -16.44 -13.79 -9.28
CA GLU A 119 -16.60 -12.34 -9.18
C GLU A 119 -16.82 -11.94 -7.71
N ARG A 120 -15.87 -11.19 -7.12
CA ARG A 120 -15.86 -10.90 -5.68
C ARG A 120 -16.52 -9.58 -5.28
N SER A 121 -16.70 -8.63 -6.21
CA SER A 121 -17.33 -7.34 -5.90
C SER A 121 -18.80 -7.49 -5.51
N SER A 122 -19.44 -8.60 -5.90
CA SER A 122 -20.80 -8.95 -5.51
C SER A 122 -20.90 -9.81 -4.23
N LEU A 123 -19.80 -10.08 -3.52
CA LEU A 123 -19.78 -11.00 -2.37
C LEU A 123 -20.84 -10.66 -1.30
N GLU A 124 -21.00 -9.38 -0.97
CA GLU A 124 -22.01 -8.93 0.01
C GLU A 124 -23.44 -9.23 -0.44
N ARG A 125 -23.74 -9.05 -1.74
CA ARG A 125 -25.05 -9.35 -2.32
C ARG A 125 -25.32 -10.86 -2.30
N VAL A 126 -24.34 -11.66 -2.69
CA VAL A 126 -24.42 -13.13 -2.60
C VAL A 126 -24.64 -13.57 -1.15
N ALA A 127 -23.93 -12.96 -0.19
CA ALA A 127 -24.08 -13.26 1.23
C ALA A 127 -25.51 -12.97 1.73
N ALA A 128 -26.10 -11.85 1.32
CA ALA A 128 -27.48 -11.50 1.66
C ALA A 128 -28.51 -12.50 1.10
N LEU A 129 -28.31 -12.96 -0.14
CA LEU A 129 -29.21 -13.92 -0.80
C LEU A 129 -29.23 -15.31 -0.15
N ARG A 130 -28.29 -15.63 0.74
CA ARG A 130 -28.33 -16.87 1.56
C ARG A 130 -29.58 -16.95 2.44
N PHE A 131 -30.17 -15.80 2.79
CA PHE A 131 -31.39 -15.72 3.59
C PHE A 131 -32.65 -15.46 2.75
N HIS A 132 -32.58 -15.66 1.43
CA HIS A 132 -33.71 -15.44 0.53
C HIS A 132 -34.84 -16.46 0.77
N PRO A 133 -36.13 -16.06 0.69
CA PRO A 133 -37.27 -16.95 0.97
C PRO A 133 -37.40 -18.13 -0.01
N GLU A 134 -37.02 -17.95 -1.28
CA GLU A 134 -36.94 -19.04 -2.25
C GLU A 134 -35.74 -19.94 -1.96
N GLU A 135 -36.01 -21.21 -1.64
CA GLU A 135 -35.00 -22.19 -1.24
C GLU A 135 -33.92 -22.43 -2.31
N SER A 136 -34.30 -22.41 -3.58
CA SER A 136 -33.38 -22.57 -4.70
C SER A 136 -32.32 -21.46 -4.76
N VAL A 137 -32.73 -20.22 -4.47
CA VAL A 137 -31.85 -19.04 -4.40
C VAL A 137 -30.95 -19.12 -3.18
N SER A 138 -31.51 -19.37 -2.01
CA SER A 138 -30.76 -19.47 -0.75
C SER A 138 -29.65 -20.54 -0.81
N ARG A 139 -29.99 -21.78 -1.21
CA ARG A 139 -29.01 -22.87 -1.34
C ARG A 139 -27.93 -22.58 -2.39
N THR A 140 -28.31 -21.98 -3.52
CA THR A 140 -27.34 -21.61 -4.56
C THR A 140 -26.40 -20.51 -4.06
N ALA A 141 -26.93 -19.51 -3.36
CA ALA A 141 -26.16 -18.43 -2.77
C ALA A 141 -25.19 -18.94 -1.68
N GLU A 142 -25.59 -19.90 -0.85
CA GLU A 142 -24.69 -20.53 0.13
C GLU A 142 -23.50 -21.21 -0.55
N ARG A 143 -23.77 -22.00 -1.59
CA ARG A 143 -22.73 -22.69 -2.35
C ARG A 143 -21.77 -21.69 -3.02
N VAL A 144 -22.31 -20.67 -3.70
CA VAL A 144 -21.50 -19.66 -4.39
C VAL A 144 -20.71 -18.82 -3.39
N HIS A 145 -21.32 -18.41 -2.27
CA HIS A 145 -20.63 -17.71 -1.20
C HIS A 145 -19.44 -18.52 -0.68
N ALA A 146 -19.61 -19.82 -0.42
CA ALA A 146 -18.52 -20.70 0.01
C ALA A 146 -17.40 -20.83 -1.03
N GLN A 147 -17.71 -20.74 -2.33
CA GLN A 147 -16.70 -20.73 -3.40
C GLN A 147 -15.92 -19.41 -3.49
N LEU A 148 -16.57 -18.28 -3.17
CA LEU A 148 -15.97 -16.95 -3.25
C LEU A 148 -15.13 -16.60 -2.02
N VAL A 149 -15.53 -17.08 -0.84
CA VAL A 149 -14.77 -16.91 0.40
C VAL A 149 -13.46 -17.72 0.30
N PRO A 150 -12.29 -17.09 0.49
CA PRO A 150 -11.02 -17.82 0.49
C PRO A 150 -11.02 -18.98 1.50
N ALA A 151 -10.37 -20.09 1.14
CA ALA A 151 -10.16 -21.20 2.07
C ALA A 151 -9.41 -20.72 3.32
N GLY A 152 -9.77 -21.23 4.50
CA GLY A 152 -9.16 -20.85 5.77
C GLY A 152 -9.79 -19.66 6.49
N VAL A 153 -10.75 -18.96 5.87
CA VAL A 153 -11.44 -17.82 6.51
C VAL A 153 -12.28 -18.24 7.72
N PRO A 154 -13.11 -19.31 7.68
CA PRO A 154 -13.85 -19.75 8.86
C PRO A 154 -12.94 -20.14 10.03
N GLU A 155 -11.85 -20.84 9.75
CA GLU A 155 -10.84 -21.23 10.75
C GLU A 155 -10.15 -20.00 11.32
N ALA A 156 -9.80 -19.01 10.48
CA ALA A 156 -9.25 -17.74 10.93
C ALA A 156 -10.24 -17.00 11.86
N PHE A 157 -11.53 -16.94 11.51
CA PHE A 157 -12.54 -16.33 12.37
C PHE A 157 -12.65 -17.04 13.73
N GLN A 158 -12.62 -18.38 13.76
CA GLN A 158 -12.62 -19.13 15.02
C GLN A 158 -11.41 -18.81 15.90
N VAL A 159 -10.22 -18.64 15.31
CA VAL A 159 -9.02 -18.22 16.03
C VAL A 159 -9.21 -16.82 16.62
N LEU A 160 -9.72 -15.87 15.82
CA LEU A 160 -9.97 -14.50 16.28
C LEU A 160 -11.05 -14.45 17.38
N GLU A 161 -12.10 -15.27 17.29
CA GLU A 161 -13.12 -15.39 18.33
C GLU A 161 -12.56 -15.96 19.63
N ALA A 162 -11.71 -16.99 19.55
CA ALA A 162 -11.04 -17.56 20.71
C ALA A 162 -10.12 -16.54 21.39
N GLU A 163 -9.36 -15.76 20.61
CA GLU A 163 -8.51 -14.68 21.12
C GLU A 163 -9.37 -13.59 21.80
N LYS A 164 -10.48 -13.18 21.18
CA LYS A 164 -11.39 -12.19 21.77
C LYS A 164 -12.00 -12.69 23.07
N ARG A 165 -12.27 -13.99 23.18
CA ARG A 165 -12.77 -14.61 24.42
C ARG A 165 -11.72 -14.66 25.51
N ALA A 166 -10.45 -14.91 25.16
CA ALA A 166 -9.33 -14.93 26.10
C ALA A 166 -8.96 -13.52 26.61
N HIS A 167 -9.11 -12.51 25.76
CA HIS A 167 -8.80 -11.12 26.06
C HIS A 167 -9.98 -10.20 25.71
N PRO A 168 -11.09 -10.24 26.49
CA PRO A 168 -12.28 -9.46 26.21
C PRO A 168 -12.04 -7.95 26.22
N GLU A 169 -11.02 -7.50 26.95
CA GLU A 169 -10.60 -6.11 27.07
C GLU A 169 -9.76 -5.62 25.88
N ARG A 170 -9.42 -6.47 24.91
CA ARG A 170 -8.56 -6.14 23.76
C ARG A 170 -9.34 -6.09 22.45
N SER A 171 -8.85 -5.27 21.53
CA SER A 171 -9.28 -5.26 20.13
C SER A 171 -8.47 -6.27 19.32
N VAL A 172 -9.12 -7.37 18.94
CA VAL A 172 -8.53 -8.39 18.06
C VAL A 172 -8.32 -7.84 16.65
N LEU A 173 -9.27 -7.06 16.13
CA LEU A 173 -9.15 -6.45 14.81
C LEU A 173 -7.92 -5.53 14.72
N PHE A 174 -7.67 -4.73 15.76
CA PHE A 174 -6.48 -3.88 15.80
C PHE A 174 -5.19 -4.69 15.86
N ALA A 175 -5.14 -5.73 16.69
CA ALA A 175 -3.95 -6.57 16.86
C ALA A 175 -3.52 -7.26 15.56
N HIS A 176 -4.48 -7.57 14.68
CA HIS A 176 -4.26 -8.22 13.39
C HIS A 176 -4.21 -7.26 12.19
N LEU A 177 -4.19 -5.94 12.41
CA LEU A 177 -3.96 -4.98 11.33
C LEU A 177 -2.59 -5.21 10.67
N PRO A 178 -2.51 -5.23 9.33
CA PRO A 178 -1.29 -5.57 8.63
C PRO A 178 -0.25 -4.45 8.76
N GLY A 179 0.91 -4.78 9.32
CA GLY A 179 2.00 -3.84 9.50
C GLY A 179 1.80 -2.87 10.67
N GLU A 180 2.90 -2.56 11.34
CA GLU A 180 2.97 -1.66 12.48
C GLU A 180 2.63 -0.20 12.11
N GLU A 181 2.95 0.25 10.90
CA GLU A 181 2.66 1.62 10.47
C GLU A 181 1.14 1.88 10.46
N GLN A 182 0.34 0.92 9.99
CA GLN A 182 -1.12 1.07 10.00
C GLN A 182 -1.65 1.16 11.43
N ARG A 183 -1.12 0.35 12.36
CA ARG A 183 -1.48 0.41 13.78
C ARG A 183 -1.11 1.76 14.41
N ARG A 184 0.07 2.31 14.08
CA ARG A 184 0.46 3.67 14.51
C ARG A 184 -0.48 4.73 13.94
N GLN A 185 -0.85 4.65 12.66
CA GLN A 185 -1.78 5.59 12.03
C GLN A 185 -3.16 5.53 12.67
N VAL A 186 -3.71 4.35 12.95
CA VAL A 186 -5.00 4.20 13.65
C VAL A 186 -4.98 4.95 14.98
N LEU A 187 -3.95 4.76 15.80
CA LEU A 187 -3.83 5.47 17.08
C LEU A 187 -3.76 6.99 16.92
N ARG A 188 -3.02 7.48 15.92
CA ARG A 188 -2.89 8.92 15.64
C ARG A 188 -4.21 9.53 15.13
N TRP A 189 -4.95 8.82 14.28
CA TRP A 189 -6.29 9.23 13.87
C TRP A 189 -7.28 9.22 15.03
N LEU A 190 -7.19 8.27 15.97
CA LEU A 190 -8.01 8.30 17.18
C LEU A 190 -7.78 9.57 18.02
N ILE A 191 -6.55 10.07 18.08
CA ILE A 191 -6.24 11.37 18.73
C ILE A 191 -6.92 12.53 18.01
N GLN A 192 -6.94 12.51 16.67
CA GLN A 192 -7.52 13.58 15.85
C GLN A 192 -9.05 13.60 15.88
N ASP A 193 -9.67 12.42 15.81
CA ASP A 193 -11.12 12.30 15.58
C ASP A 193 -11.94 12.27 16.87
N HIS A 194 -11.29 11.99 18.01
CA HIS A 194 -11.98 11.85 19.29
C HIS A 194 -11.44 12.83 20.35
N PRO A 195 -12.32 13.52 21.09
CA PRO A 195 -11.90 14.38 22.19
C PRO A 195 -11.59 13.60 23.48
N ARG A 196 -12.09 12.36 23.62
CA ARG A 196 -11.96 11.50 24.80
C ARG A 196 -12.02 10.02 24.41
N SER A 197 -11.51 9.16 25.29
CA SER A 197 -11.60 7.70 25.15
C SER A 197 -13.03 7.20 25.38
N ASN A 198 -13.29 6.00 24.87
CA ASN A 198 -14.50 5.22 25.09
C ASN A 198 -14.12 3.72 25.16
N PRO A 199 -15.04 2.80 25.52
CA PRO A 199 -14.71 1.38 25.70
C PRO A 199 -14.07 0.70 24.47
N HIS A 200 -14.40 1.12 23.25
CA HIS A 200 -13.78 0.57 22.04
C HIS A 200 -12.35 1.08 21.84
N ILE A 201 -12.12 2.36 22.11
CA ILE A 201 -10.78 2.98 22.10
C ILE A 201 -9.91 2.37 23.20
N ASP A 202 -10.46 2.17 24.39
CA ASP A 202 -9.76 1.51 25.50
C ASP A 202 -9.33 0.08 25.09
N ALA A 203 -10.18 -0.64 24.35
CA ALA A 203 -9.83 -1.96 23.83
C ALA A 203 -8.71 -1.93 22.79
N VAL A 204 -8.69 -0.92 21.91
CA VAL A 204 -7.58 -0.67 20.98
C VAL A 204 -6.29 -0.35 21.74
N LEU A 205 -6.35 0.52 22.74
CA LEU A 205 -5.21 0.90 23.56
C LEU A 205 -4.64 -0.29 24.35
N ASN A 206 -5.50 -1.13 24.92
CA ASN A 206 -5.08 -2.36 25.61
C ASN A 206 -4.33 -3.31 24.68
N SER A 207 -4.77 -3.46 23.42
CA SER A 207 -4.02 -4.22 22.40
C SER A 207 -2.69 -3.53 22.06
N ALA A 208 -2.71 -2.22 21.83
CA ALA A 208 -1.55 -1.46 21.40
C ALA A 208 -0.43 -1.38 22.46
N LEU A 209 -0.77 -1.34 23.75
CA LEU A 209 0.20 -1.27 24.85
C LEU A 209 1.01 -2.56 25.06
N VAL A 210 0.57 -3.67 24.46
CA VAL A 210 1.28 -4.96 24.47
C VAL A 210 1.79 -5.37 23.08
N ASP A 211 1.71 -4.46 22.10
CA ASP A 211 2.15 -4.72 20.72
C ASP A 211 3.63 -5.11 20.67
N ALA A 212 4.01 -5.94 19.70
CA ALA A 212 5.41 -6.30 19.50
C ALA A 212 6.25 -5.07 19.10
N ASP A 213 5.69 -4.14 18.33
CA ASP A 213 6.35 -2.92 17.90
C ASP A 213 6.41 -1.89 19.04
N ALA A 214 7.63 -1.45 19.37
CA ALA A 214 7.83 -0.52 20.48
C ALA A 214 7.22 0.86 20.23
N GLU A 215 7.24 1.33 18.98
CA GLU A 215 6.66 2.63 18.63
C GLU A 215 5.13 2.60 18.69
N VAL A 216 4.47 1.49 18.32
CA VAL A 216 3.02 1.31 18.58
C VAL A 216 2.72 1.47 20.07
N ARG A 217 3.51 0.85 20.95
CA ARG A 217 3.31 0.98 22.41
C ARG A 217 3.51 2.42 22.88
N VAL A 218 4.53 3.12 22.40
CA VAL A 218 4.80 4.53 22.75
C VAL A 218 3.72 5.47 22.21
N THR A 219 3.26 5.26 20.96
CA THR A 219 2.12 5.99 20.39
C THR A 219 0.85 5.75 21.21
N ALA A 220 0.63 4.53 21.73
CA ALA A 220 -0.49 4.23 22.61
C ALA A 220 -0.41 4.97 23.95
N VAL A 221 0.79 5.14 24.52
CA VAL A 221 1.01 5.99 25.72
C VAL A 221 0.53 7.43 25.45
N MET A 222 0.94 8.00 24.32
CA MET A 222 0.52 9.37 23.93
C MET A 222 -0.98 9.46 23.65
N THR A 223 -1.55 8.43 23.01
CA THR A 223 -2.98 8.34 22.71
C THR A 223 -3.81 8.28 24.00
N ALA A 224 -3.38 7.46 24.98
CA ALA A 224 -4.03 7.38 26.28
C ALA A 224 -4.01 8.72 27.03
N ALA A 225 -2.90 9.47 26.94
CA ALA A 225 -2.81 10.82 27.51
C ALA A 225 -3.79 11.79 26.84
N ARG A 226 -3.76 11.89 25.51
CA ARG A 226 -4.59 12.82 24.73
C ARG A 226 -6.08 12.56 24.87
N LEU A 227 -6.47 11.30 24.96
CA LEU A 227 -7.87 10.88 25.09
C LEU A 227 -8.31 10.73 26.54
N GLN A 228 -7.44 11.04 27.51
CA GLN A 228 -7.74 10.90 28.95
C GLN A 228 -8.24 9.48 29.31
N ALA A 229 -7.63 8.45 28.73
CA ALA A 229 -8.06 7.06 28.82
C ALA A 229 -7.69 6.45 30.20
N ARG A 230 -8.45 6.80 31.25
CA ARG A 230 -8.17 6.32 32.62
C ARG A 230 -8.38 4.81 32.79
N ALA A 231 -9.26 4.20 31.99
CA ALA A 231 -9.55 2.77 32.07
C ALA A 231 -8.33 1.88 31.74
N VAL A 232 -7.38 2.39 30.94
CA VAL A 232 -6.20 1.62 30.50
C VAL A 232 -4.98 1.77 31.40
N ILE A 233 -5.08 2.48 32.54
CA ILE A 233 -3.96 2.66 33.48
C ILE A 233 -3.27 1.33 33.86
N PRO A 234 -3.98 0.21 34.14
CA PRO A 234 -3.33 -1.05 34.46
C PRO A 234 -2.44 -1.57 33.31
N ALA A 235 -2.94 -1.53 32.08
CA ALA A 235 -2.18 -1.92 30.89
C ALA A 235 -1.00 -0.96 30.64
N LEU A 236 -1.21 0.34 30.86
CA LEU A 236 -0.22 1.38 30.69
C LEU A 236 0.99 1.16 31.62
N VAL A 237 0.76 0.85 32.89
CA VAL A 237 1.82 0.58 33.86
C VAL A 237 2.59 -0.71 33.51
N ALA A 238 1.88 -1.73 33.00
CA ALA A 238 2.48 -3.00 32.59
C ALA A 238 3.25 -2.92 31.26
N ALA A 239 3.00 -1.90 30.44
CA ALA A 239 3.58 -1.77 29.11
C ALA A 239 5.12 -1.67 29.17
N LYS A 240 5.79 -2.50 28.37
CA LYS A 240 7.26 -2.56 28.29
C LYS A 240 7.77 -1.52 27.29
N MET A 241 8.39 -0.45 27.76
CA MET A 241 8.99 0.57 26.87
C MET A 241 10.37 0.12 26.39
N PRO A 242 10.79 0.52 25.18
CA PRO A 242 12.11 0.15 24.67
C PRO A 242 13.20 0.88 25.46
N THR A 243 14.19 0.12 25.94
CA THR A 243 15.30 0.63 26.77
C THR A 243 16.66 0.51 26.07
N SER A 244 16.71 -0.18 24.94
CA SER A 244 17.91 -0.36 24.14
C SER A 244 17.64 -0.18 22.65
N THR A 245 18.70 -0.02 21.87
CA THR A 245 18.61 0.10 20.40
C THR A 245 18.08 -1.16 19.74
N ARG A 246 18.34 -2.34 20.31
CA ARG A 246 17.75 -3.62 19.85
C ARG A 246 16.24 -3.67 20.07
N GLU A 247 15.75 -2.96 21.07
CA GLU A 247 14.32 -2.85 21.37
C GLU A 247 13.66 -1.69 20.61
N GLY A 248 14.42 -0.96 19.80
CA GLY A 248 13.92 0.15 18.97
C GLY A 248 14.15 1.54 19.53
N ALA A 249 14.73 1.70 20.73
CA ALA A 249 15.03 3.02 21.27
C ALA A 249 16.26 3.64 20.58
N ASP A 250 16.08 4.83 20.00
CA ASP A 250 17.22 5.70 19.67
C ASP A 250 18.07 5.88 20.95
N PRO A 251 19.42 5.84 20.86
CA PRO A 251 20.29 6.05 22.01
C PRO A 251 19.96 7.30 22.84
N ARG A 252 19.42 8.35 22.21
CA ARG A 252 18.99 9.61 22.86
C ARG A 252 17.72 9.44 23.69
N ASP A 253 16.87 8.46 23.38
CA ASP A 253 15.51 8.33 23.92
C ASP A 253 15.31 7.15 24.89
N ARG A 254 16.36 6.38 25.19
CA ARG A 254 16.28 5.13 25.98
C ARG A 254 15.56 5.26 27.33
N LEU A 255 15.73 6.39 28.02
CA LEU A 255 15.05 6.68 29.29
C LEU A 255 13.78 7.52 29.11
N PHE A 256 13.65 8.16 27.95
CA PHE A 256 12.54 9.07 27.65
C PHE A 256 11.22 8.30 27.59
N TYR A 257 11.16 7.16 26.89
CA TYR A 257 9.93 6.39 26.73
C TYR A 257 9.38 5.83 28.06
N SER A 258 10.24 5.27 28.90
CA SER A 258 9.85 4.79 30.23
C SER A 258 9.37 5.94 31.12
N GLY A 259 10.10 7.07 31.13
CA GLY A 259 9.70 8.26 31.86
C GLY A 259 8.38 8.86 31.38
N LEU A 260 8.14 8.83 30.06
CA LEU A 260 6.89 9.26 29.43
C LEU A 260 5.71 8.40 29.89
N ARG A 261 5.84 7.06 29.82
CA ARG A 261 4.82 6.12 30.32
C ARG A 261 4.48 6.38 31.79
N ASP A 262 5.49 6.51 32.65
CA ASP A 262 5.30 6.72 34.08
C ASP A 262 4.64 8.07 34.39
N LEU A 263 5.02 9.11 33.65
CA LEU A 263 4.38 10.42 33.73
C LEU A 263 2.91 10.34 33.34
N VAL A 264 2.58 9.75 32.20
CA VAL A 264 1.20 9.62 31.72
C VAL A 264 0.36 8.81 32.69
N ALA A 265 0.87 7.67 33.18
CA ALA A 265 0.18 6.85 34.17
C ALA A 265 -0.10 7.64 35.45
N GLY A 266 0.88 8.41 35.94
CA GLY A 266 0.71 9.28 37.09
C GLY A 266 -0.34 10.37 36.86
N VAL A 267 -0.29 11.05 35.72
CA VAL A 267 -1.26 12.12 35.37
C VAL A 267 -2.68 11.57 35.28
N LEU A 268 -2.89 10.44 34.60
CA LEU A 268 -4.21 9.82 34.47
C LEU A 268 -4.74 9.30 35.82
N ALA A 269 -3.85 8.86 36.71
CA ALA A 269 -4.19 8.46 38.08
C ALA A 269 -4.46 9.65 39.02
N GLY A 270 -4.35 10.90 38.54
CA GLY A 270 -4.58 12.10 39.35
C GLY A 270 -3.42 12.47 40.27
N ARG A 271 -2.20 11.96 40.01
CA ARG A 271 -1.01 12.35 40.78
C ARG A 271 -0.78 13.86 40.61
N PRO A 272 -0.61 14.62 41.71
CA PRO A 272 -0.39 16.06 41.62
C PRO A 272 0.91 16.33 40.86
N LEU A 273 0.82 17.26 39.92
CA LEU A 273 1.98 17.74 39.18
C LEU A 273 2.82 18.69 40.05
N PRO A 274 4.11 18.89 39.74
CA PRO A 274 4.93 19.88 40.45
C PRO A 274 4.25 21.26 40.44
N PRO A 275 4.40 22.06 41.51
CA PRO A 275 3.76 23.38 41.61
C PRO A 275 4.08 24.28 40.42
N GLU A 276 3.11 25.11 40.02
CA GLU A 276 3.31 26.14 39.01
C GLU A 276 4.43 27.10 39.42
N GLY A 277 5.28 27.49 38.46
CA GLY A 277 6.50 28.28 38.70
C GLY A 277 7.68 27.52 39.31
N SER A 278 7.55 26.22 39.62
CA SER A 278 8.72 25.45 40.07
C SER A 278 9.67 25.13 38.89
N PRO A 279 11.01 25.08 39.10
CA PRO A 279 11.96 24.72 38.03
C PRO A 279 11.73 23.34 37.42
N LYS A 280 11.07 22.44 38.15
CA LYS A 280 10.64 21.13 37.63
C LYS A 280 9.43 21.27 36.71
N ARG A 281 8.45 22.09 37.07
CA ARG A 281 7.25 22.35 36.26
C ARG A 281 7.60 23.04 34.95
N GLU A 282 8.49 24.03 34.99
CA GLU A 282 8.95 24.75 33.79
C GLU A 282 9.64 23.81 32.79
N ARG A 283 10.55 22.95 33.27
CA ARG A 283 11.20 21.93 32.43
C ARG A 283 10.22 20.92 31.83
N MET A 284 9.14 20.59 32.54
CA MET A 284 8.11 19.67 32.07
C MET A 284 7.06 20.33 31.17
N ALA A 285 7.00 21.66 31.11
CA ALA A 285 5.91 22.38 30.46
C ALA A 285 5.70 22.01 28.98
N PRO A 286 6.75 21.88 28.13
CA PRO A 286 6.58 21.45 26.74
C PRO A 286 5.94 20.06 26.64
N LEU A 287 6.44 19.10 27.43
CA LEU A 287 5.90 17.74 27.48
C LEU A 287 4.45 17.72 27.95
N LEU A 288 4.12 18.44 29.03
CA LEU A 288 2.75 18.49 29.55
C LEU A 288 1.75 19.12 28.58
N ARG A 289 2.16 20.14 27.82
CA ARG A 289 1.38 20.66 26.69
C ARG A 289 1.14 19.57 25.66
N ALA A 290 2.21 18.89 25.23
CA ALA A 290 2.14 17.81 24.25
C ALA A 290 1.33 16.59 24.73
N LEU A 291 1.13 16.39 26.03
CA LEU A 291 0.24 15.34 26.57
C LEU A 291 -1.24 15.73 26.54
N SER A 292 -1.55 17.03 26.53
CA SER A 292 -2.91 17.55 26.69
C SER A 292 -3.51 18.07 25.38
N GLY A 293 -2.68 18.42 24.40
CA GLY A 293 -3.12 19.02 23.14
C GLY A 293 -1.94 19.31 22.22
N PRO A 294 -2.19 19.76 20.97
CA PRO A 294 -1.12 20.12 20.04
C PRO A 294 -0.12 21.06 20.71
N ALA A 295 1.17 20.71 20.61
CA ALA A 295 2.26 21.50 21.14
C ALA A 295 3.09 22.05 19.98
N GLU A 296 3.68 23.22 20.21
CA GLU A 296 4.65 23.79 19.29
C GLU A 296 5.90 22.90 19.22
N VAL A 297 6.40 22.71 18.00
CA VAL A 297 7.61 21.93 17.71
C VAL A 297 8.78 22.90 17.62
N LEU A 298 9.71 22.78 18.55
CA LEU A 298 10.83 23.71 18.74
C LEU A 298 12.20 23.01 18.69
N ASP A 299 12.22 21.69 18.91
CA ASP A 299 13.42 20.87 19.04
C ASP A 299 13.11 19.40 18.68
N ASP A 300 14.14 18.54 18.65
CA ASP A 300 13.96 17.14 18.29
C ASP A 300 13.03 16.37 19.27
N PRO A 301 13.07 16.58 20.60
CA PRO A 301 12.12 15.95 21.52
C PRO A 301 10.65 16.33 21.25
N THR A 302 10.37 17.61 20.99
CA THR A 302 9.01 18.05 20.63
C THR A 302 8.59 17.57 19.23
N LEU A 303 9.52 17.43 18.30
CA LEU A 303 9.28 16.80 16.99
C LEU A 303 8.94 15.31 17.12
N LEU A 304 9.63 14.56 18.00
CA LEU A 304 9.29 13.17 18.30
C LEU A 304 7.86 13.05 18.85
N LEU A 305 7.48 13.90 19.81
CA LEU A 305 6.12 13.91 20.35
C LEU A 305 5.08 14.28 19.28
N HIS A 306 5.41 15.20 18.37
CA HIS A 306 4.59 15.52 17.21
C HIS A 306 4.43 14.31 16.29
N ALA A 307 5.52 13.63 15.92
CA ALA A 307 5.49 12.44 15.07
C ALA A 307 4.67 11.30 15.69
N LEU A 308 4.73 11.11 17.01
CA LEU A 308 3.95 10.10 17.71
C LEU A 308 2.45 10.39 17.77
N THR A 309 2.03 11.65 17.56
CA THR A 309 0.63 12.08 17.74
C THR A 309 -0.03 12.62 16.49
N THR A 310 0.73 12.83 15.41
CA THR A 310 0.24 13.45 14.17
C THR A 310 0.08 12.36 13.11
N PRO A 311 -1.14 12.13 12.60
CA PRO A 311 -1.33 11.19 11.51
C PRO A 311 -0.65 11.71 10.25
N VAL A 312 -0.21 10.77 9.41
CA VAL A 312 0.34 11.11 8.10
C VAL A 312 -0.82 11.50 7.19
N ASP A 313 -0.85 12.77 6.80
CA ASP A 313 -1.75 13.24 5.74
C ASP A 313 -1.33 12.61 4.40
N PRO A 314 -2.17 11.79 3.76
CA PRO A 314 -1.85 11.22 2.44
C PRO A 314 -1.75 12.30 1.35
N GLY A 315 -2.23 13.51 1.63
CA GLY A 315 -2.25 14.64 0.70
C GLY A 315 -3.18 14.42 -0.49
N SER A 316 -3.31 15.46 -1.31
CA SER A 316 -4.09 15.36 -2.55
C SER A 316 -3.36 14.52 -3.61
N PRO A 317 -4.08 13.75 -4.44
CA PRO A 317 -3.50 13.12 -5.62
C PRO A 317 -2.97 14.17 -6.60
N PRO A 318 -2.08 13.80 -7.53
CA PRO A 318 -1.60 14.72 -8.56
C PRO A 318 -2.78 15.21 -9.41
N GLN A 319 -2.93 16.54 -9.57
CA GLN A 319 -4.04 17.14 -10.31
C GLN A 319 -4.00 16.79 -11.81
N ALA A 320 -2.79 16.72 -12.36
CA ALA A 320 -2.53 16.31 -13.73
C ALA A 320 -1.34 15.35 -13.77
N LEU A 321 -1.41 14.37 -14.66
CA LEU A 321 -0.31 13.44 -14.92
C LEU A 321 0.45 13.90 -16.16
N PRO A 322 1.77 14.14 -16.06
CA PRO A 322 2.62 14.35 -17.22
C PRO A 322 2.46 13.22 -18.24
N GLU A 323 2.59 13.54 -19.53
CA GLU A 323 2.49 12.55 -20.59
C GLU A 323 3.50 11.40 -20.40
N ALA A 324 4.67 11.67 -19.82
CA ALA A 324 5.66 10.64 -19.52
C ALA A 324 5.24 9.63 -18.43
N LEU A 325 4.12 9.81 -17.74
CA LEU A 325 3.66 8.90 -16.69
C LEU A 325 2.39 8.14 -17.09
N VAL A 326 2.27 6.92 -16.58
CA VAL A 326 1.08 6.08 -16.67
C VAL A 326 0.69 5.65 -15.25
N ALA A 327 -0.57 5.82 -14.90
CA ALA A 327 -1.13 5.33 -13.65
C ALA A 327 -1.74 3.93 -13.86
N HIS A 328 -1.44 3.00 -12.96
CA HIS A 328 -2.03 1.67 -12.93
C HIS A 328 -2.22 1.22 -11.48
N GLU A 329 -3.46 0.92 -11.09
CA GLU A 329 -3.79 0.43 -9.74
C GLU A 329 -3.20 1.26 -8.59
N GLY A 330 -3.21 2.60 -8.72
CA GLY A 330 -2.65 3.51 -7.70
C GLY A 330 -1.11 3.59 -7.66
N THR A 331 -0.43 3.00 -8.64
CA THR A 331 1.01 3.15 -8.86
C THR A 331 1.29 3.97 -10.12
N TYR A 332 2.49 4.55 -10.20
CA TYR A 332 2.92 5.37 -11.33
C TYR A 332 4.17 4.76 -11.96
N ARG A 333 4.25 4.80 -13.29
CA ARG A 333 5.42 4.35 -14.05
C ARG A 333 5.74 5.31 -15.17
N LEU A 334 7.04 5.51 -15.44
CA LEU A 334 7.48 6.18 -16.64
C LEU A 334 7.06 5.37 -17.88
N ARG A 335 6.50 6.04 -18.88
CA ARG A 335 5.79 5.41 -20.00
C ARG A 335 6.71 4.58 -20.88
N ARG A 336 7.94 5.05 -21.14
CA ARG A 336 8.85 4.40 -22.10
C ARG A 336 9.82 3.45 -21.42
N SER A 337 10.39 3.82 -20.28
CA SER A 337 11.32 2.98 -19.51
C SER A 337 10.61 2.00 -18.57
N GLY A 338 9.35 2.24 -18.22
CA GLY A 338 8.60 1.42 -17.25
C GLY A 338 9.04 1.60 -15.80
N LEU A 339 9.99 2.50 -15.50
CA LEU A 339 10.51 2.71 -14.15
C LEU A 339 9.43 3.23 -13.22
N GLU A 340 9.32 2.60 -12.05
CA GLU A 340 8.29 2.93 -11.06
C GLU A 340 8.56 4.23 -10.33
N ALA A 341 7.49 4.97 -10.08
CA ALA A 341 7.48 6.25 -9.40
C ALA A 341 6.47 6.28 -8.25
N ARG A 342 6.74 7.15 -7.28
CA ARG A 342 5.85 7.50 -6.18
C ARG A 342 5.51 8.97 -6.23
N TRP A 343 4.26 9.28 -5.90
CA TRP A 343 3.79 10.64 -5.72
C TRP A 343 4.11 11.10 -4.30
N VAL A 344 4.84 12.21 -4.18
CA VAL A 344 5.03 12.93 -2.92
C VAL A 344 4.14 14.18 -3.00
N PRO A 345 3.06 14.26 -2.21
CA PRO A 345 2.06 15.31 -2.33
C PRO A 345 2.55 16.66 -1.81
N ALA A 346 1.91 17.74 -2.24
CA ALA A 346 2.17 19.09 -1.74
C ALA A 346 1.59 19.28 -0.32
N VAL A 347 2.39 18.98 0.70
CA VAL A 347 1.98 19.04 2.11
C VAL A 347 2.95 19.89 2.95
N GLU A 348 2.43 20.41 4.06
CA GLU A 348 3.31 20.93 5.11
C GLU A 348 4.07 19.77 5.76
N HIS A 349 5.36 19.96 6.00
CA HIS A 349 6.24 18.96 6.58
C HIS A 349 7.41 19.60 7.32
N TRP A 350 8.20 18.77 7.99
CA TRP A 350 9.36 19.17 8.78
C TRP A 350 10.66 18.78 8.06
N LEU A 351 11.63 19.70 8.06
CA LEU A 351 12.99 19.46 7.57
C LEU A 351 14.01 19.75 8.66
N GLY A 352 15.13 19.01 8.63
CA GLY A 352 16.25 19.22 9.53
C GLY A 352 16.08 18.63 10.92
N THR A 353 16.99 19.03 11.81
CA THR A 353 17.10 18.58 13.20
C THR A 353 17.85 19.66 13.99
N GLY A 354 17.64 19.71 15.31
CA GLY A 354 18.25 20.70 16.20
C GLY A 354 18.07 22.13 15.65
N ALA A 355 19.17 22.87 15.50
CA ALA A 355 19.16 24.25 15.03
C ALA A 355 18.68 24.44 13.58
N THR A 356 18.59 23.37 12.78
CA THR A 356 18.13 23.44 11.38
C THR A 356 16.66 23.04 11.20
N LEU A 357 16.00 22.62 12.29
CA LEU A 357 14.61 22.20 12.30
C LEU A 357 13.71 23.35 11.87
N ARG A 358 12.88 23.11 10.86
CA ARG A 358 11.91 24.08 10.36
C ARG A 358 10.70 23.41 9.73
N ARG A 359 9.56 24.09 9.78
CA ARG A 359 8.36 23.71 9.04
C ARG A 359 8.37 24.39 7.67
N VAL A 360 8.07 23.63 6.63
CA VAL A 360 8.04 24.10 5.24
C VAL A 360 6.84 23.51 4.52
N ARG A 361 6.46 24.14 3.39
CA ARG A 361 5.48 23.60 2.46
C ARG A 361 6.14 23.49 1.09
N SER A 362 6.26 22.28 0.57
CA SER A 362 6.88 22.02 -0.74
C SER A 362 5.82 21.67 -1.79
N PRO A 363 6.08 21.96 -3.07
CA PRO A 363 5.24 21.47 -4.16
C PRO A 363 5.31 19.95 -4.24
N GLY A 364 4.28 19.35 -4.84
CA GLY A 364 4.24 17.90 -5.07
C GLY A 364 5.11 17.50 -6.26
N PHE A 365 5.71 16.32 -6.19
CA PHE A 365 6.59 15.79 -7.24
C PHE A 365 6.52 14.27 -7.31
N PHE A 366 6.94 13.72 -8.44
CA PHE A 366 7.20 12.29 -8.57
C PHE A 366 8.65 11.99 -8.27
N VAL A 367 8.89 10.86 -7.62
CA VAL A 367 10.22 10.35 -7.31
C VAL A 367 10.29 8.87 -7.67
N ALA A 368 11.43 8.41 -8.19
CA ALA A 368 11.61 6.97 -8.45
C ALA A 368 11.32 6.16 -7.19
N ARG A 369 10.65 5.00 -7.30
CA ARG A 369 10.34 4.15 -6.13
C ARG A 369 11.60 3.63 -5.46
N VAL A 370 12.56 3.17 -6.24
CA VAL A 370 13.88 2.67 -5.82
C VAL A 370 14.97 3.45 -6.54
N PRO A 371 16.24 3.43 -6.08
CA PRO A 371 17.33 4.01 -6.85
C PRO A 371 17.46 3.31 -8.20
N VAL A 372 17.98 4.00 -9.21
CA VAL A 372 18.21 3.44 -10.54
C VAL A 372 19.18 2.28 -10.41
N SER A 373 18.76 1.11 -10.89
CA SER A 373 19.56 -0.10 -10.80
C SER A 373 20.68 -0.13 -11.83
N ARG A 374 21.67 -1.02 -11.67
CA ARG A 374 22.76 -1.20 -12.65
C ARG A 374 22.23 -1.48 -14.05
N ALA A 375 21.25 -2.36 -14.18
CA ALA A 375 20.66 -2.68 -15.48
C ALA A 375 19.88 -1.51 -16.07
N ALA A 376 19.11 -0.79 -15.24
CA ALA A 376 18.38 0.38 -15.70
C ALA A 376 19.34 1.51 -16.14
N ALA A 377 20.42 1.75 -15.41
CA ALA A 377 21.44 2.74 -15.77
C ALA A 377 22.16 2.37 -17.07
N ALA A 378 22.61 1.11 -17.19
CA ALA A 378 23.26 0.61 -18.40
C ALA A 378 22.33 0.69 -19.61
N TRP A 379 21.07 0.26 -19.47
CA TRP A 379 20.05 0.40 -20.51
C TRP A 379 19.82 1.86 -20.88
N THR A 380 19.71 2.77 -19.91
CA THR A 380 19.46 4.18 -20.17
C THR A 380 20.60 4.80 -21.00
N LEU A 381 21.86 4.53 -20.60
CA LEU A 381 23.04 5.06 -21.30
C LEU A 381 23.22 4.41 -22.68
N ALA A 382 22.88 3.13 -22.84
CA ALA A 382 22.94 2.41 -24.11
C ALA A 382 21.78 2.76 -25.06
N ALA A 383 20.56 2.89 -24.55
CA ALA A 383 19.37 3.29 -25.32
C ALA A 383 19.51 4.72 -25.88
N ALA A 384 20.35 5.55 -25.25
CA ALA A 384 20.79 6.82 -25.81
C ALA A 384 21.74 6.66 -27.03
N GLN A 385 22.21 5.45 -27.35
CA GLN A 385 23.21 5.12 -28.38
C GLN A 385 22.85 3.92 -29.31
N GLY A 386 21.72 3.22 -29.13
CA GLY A 386 21.27 2.08 -29.98
C GLY A 386 21.06 0.75 -29.22
N PRO A 387 20.53 -0.34 -29.82
CA PRO A 387 19.97 -1.47 -29.06
C PRO A 387 20.98 -2.61 -28.79
N MET A 388 20.96 -3.18 -27.56
CA MET A 388 21.21 -4.62 -27.28
C MET A 388 21.08 -5.03 -25.79
N GLY A 389 20.66 -6.29 -25.57
CA GLY A 389 21.12 -7.18 -24.48
C GLY A 389 20.22 -7.36 -23.23
N THR A 390 19.85 -8.61 -22.91
CA THR A 390 19.07 -9.00 -21.71
C THR A 390 19.92 -9.05 -20.44
N ALA A 391 19.40 -8.52 -19.32
CA ALA A 391 20.13 -8.35 -18.07
C ALA A 391 20.19 -9.61 -17.17
N SER A 392 21.27 -9.71 -16.38
CA SER A 392 21.61 -10.76 -15.38
C SER A 392 20.93 -10.53 -14.01
N ALA A 393 20.99 -11.48 -13.07
CA ALA A 393 20.40 -11.40 -11.73
C ALA A 393 20.96 -10.28 -10.82
N ASP A 394 22.17 -9.76 -11.07
CA ASP A 394 22.74 -8.58 -10.37
C ASP A 394 22.12 -7.23 -10.83
N ALA A 395 21.10 -7.29 -11.70
CA ALA A 395 20.47 -6.16 -12.37
C ALA A 395 19.68 -5.22 -11.45
N GLU A 396 19.24 -5.68 -10.28
CA GLU A 396 18.32 -4.94 -9.40
C GLU A 396 19.03 -4.07 -8.36
N GLU A 397 20.34 -4.24 -8.14
CA GLU A 397 21.11 -3.40 -7.23
C GLU A 397 21.27 -1.98 -7.75
N ALA A 398 21.28 -0.99 -6.84
CA ALA A 398 21.54 0.40 -7.17
C ALA A 398 22.90 0.57 -7.87
N ALA A 399 22.92 1.34 -8.96
CA ALA A 399 24.16 1.60 -9.70
C ALA A 399 25.07 2.54 -8.89
N PRO A 400 26.29 2.12 -8.49
CA PRO A 400 27.27 3.04 -7.95
C PRO A 400 27.76 3.97 -9.06
N CYS A 401 27.65 5.28 -8.85
CA CYS A 401 28.08 6.26 -9.83
C CYS A 401 28.64 7.51 -9.19
N THR A 402 29.51 8.20 -9.91
CA THR A 402 29.93 9.57 -9.58
C THR A 402 28.78 10.55 -9.84
N TRP A 403 28.91 11.79 -9.37
CA TRP A 403 27.96 12.85 -9.67
C TRP A 403 27.72 13.04 -11.17
N ALA A 404 28.79 13.20 -11.95
CA ALA A 404 28.71 13.41 -13.39
C ALA A 404 28.01 12.25 -14.12
N GLN A 405 28.22 11.01 -13.66
CA GLN A 405 27.50 9.85 -14.19
C GLN A 405 26.02 9.87 -13.80
N ALA A 406 25.69 10.30 -12.59
CA ALA A 406 24.31 10.45 -12.13
C ALA A 406 23.54 11.46 -12.99
N GLU A 407 24.16 12.60 -13.31
CA GLU A 407 23.60 13.61 -14.21
C GLU A 407 23.41 13.07 -15.63
N GLN A 408 24.38 12.31 -16.15
CA GLN A 408 24.27 11.67 -17.47
C GLN A 408 23.08 10.70 -17.53
N VAL A 409 22.85 9.92 -16.46
CA VAL A 409 21.69 9.01 -16.36
C VAL A 409 20.38 9.80 -16.36
N CYS A 410 20.26 10.86 -15.55
CA CYS A 410 19.08 11.72 -15.52
C CYS A 410 18.81 12.40 -16.87
N ALA A 411 19.85 12.93 -17.53
CA ALA A 411 19.75 13.56 -18.85
C ALA A 411 19.35 12.55 -19.94
N ALA A 412 19.86 11.33 -19.89
CA ALA A 412 19.49 10.27 -20.82
C ALA A 412 18.04 9.80 -20.59
N LEU A 413 17.61 9.61 -19.33
CA LEU A 413 16.20 9.33 -19.01
C LEU A 413 15.29 10.46 -19.49
N SER A 414 15.70 11.72 -19.33
CA SER A 414 14.93 12.87 -19.80
C SER A 414 14.68 12.83 -21.31
N ARG A 415 15.72 12.52 -22.10
CA ARG A 415 15.60 12.35 -23.56
C ARG A 415 14.71 11.18 -23.93
N ILE A 416 14.82 10.06 -23.20
CA ILE A 416 14.00 8.88 -23.44
C ILE A 416 12.54 9.21 -23.18
N GLU A 417 12.19 9.80 -22.05
CA GLU A 417 10.80 10.03 -21.63
C GLU A 417 10.16 11.28 -22.24
N GLY A 418 10.97 12.24 -22.70
CA GLY A 418 10.50 13.52 -23.23
C GLY A 418 10.06 14.51 -22.14
N VAL A 419 10.53 14.33 -20.90
CA VAL A 419 10.29 15.23 -19.75
C VAL A 419 11.58 15.46 -18.98
N GLU A 420 11.68 16.56 -18.24
CA GLU A 420 12.87 16.85 -17.43
C GLU A 420 12.89 15.97 -16.16
N LEU A 421 13.83 15.03 -16.13
CA LEU A 421 14.16 14.19 -14.98
C LEU A 421 15.51 14.63 -14.42
N ARG A 422 15.57 14.87 -13.11
CA ARG A 422 16.75 15.40 -12.43
C ARG A 422 17.01 14.71 -11.10
N LEU A 423 18.18 14.95 -10.50
CA LEU A 423 18.43 14.55 -9.12
C LEU A 423 17.53 15.35 -8.16
N PRO A 424 17.10 14.78 -7.01
CA PRO A 424 16.36 15.52 -6.00
C PRO A 424 17.22 16.61 -5.40
N SER A 425 16.59 17.66 -4.86
CA SER A 425 17.26 18.48 -3.86
C SER A 425 17.37 17.72 -2.53
N GLY A 426 18.28 18.14 -1.65
CA GLY A 426 18.38 17.59 -0.30
C GLY A 426 17.05 17.71 0.47
N GLU A 427 16.31 18.81 0.26
CA GLU A 427 14.99 19.02 0.86
C GLU A 427 13.92 18.07 0.28
N ALA A 428 13.87 17.93 -1.05
CA ALA A 428 12.95 16.99 -1.71
C ALA A 428 13.25 15.54 -1.31
N TRP A 429 14.53 15.17 -1.18
CA TRP A 429 14.93 13.84 -0.72
C TRP A 429 14.46 13.59 0.71
N GLU A 430 14.69 14.54 1.62
CA GLU A 430 14.27 14.44 3.01
C GLU A 430 12.73 14.37 3.13
N MET A 431 11.99 15.16 2.35
CA MET A 431 10.52 15.09 2.31
C MET A 431 10.03 13.71 1.83
N ALA A 432 10.64 13.16 0.78
CA ALA A 432 10.33 11.84 0.25
C ALA A 432 10.67 10.71 1.25
N ALA A 433 11.68 10.91 2.10
CA ALA A 433 12.09 9.96 3.11
C ALA A 433 11.26 10.05 4.40
N ARG A 434 11.01 11.27 4.87
CA ARG A 434 10.45 11.57 6.20
C ARG A 434 8.93 11.59 6.20
N GLY A 435 8.31 12.20 5.19
CA GLY A 435 6.89 12.53 5.25
C GLY A 435 6.57 13.71 6.17
N PRO A 436 5.27 13.98 6.44
CA PRO A 436 4.82 15.21 7.07
C PRO A 436 4.91 15.18 8.60
N ASP A 437 4.94 13.97 9.19
CA ASP A 437 4.87 13.77 10.63
C ASP A 437 6.19 14.02 11.37
N GLY A 438 7.30 14.24 10.65
CA GLY A 438 8.56 14.61 11.27
C GLY A 438 9.40 13.44 11.80
N ARG A 439 9.05 12.19 11.47
CA ARG A 439 9.73 10.97 11.95
C ARG A 439 11.25 10.97 11.75
N LEU A 440 11.95 10.15 12.53
CA LEU A 440 13.41 10.08 12.52
C LEU A 440 14.01 9.27 11.35
N PHE A 441 13.42 8.10 11.07
CA PHE A 441 13.78 7.18 9.99
C PHE A 441 12.62 7.06 9.00
N PRO A 442 12.84 6.58 7.77
CA PRO A 442 11.76 6.42 6.80
C PRO A 442 10.59 5.55 7.32
N TRP A 443 10.89 4.57 8.17
CA TRP A 443 9.93 3.63 8.74
C TRP A 443 9.39 4.01 10.12
N GLY A 444 9.70 5.20 10.65
CA GLY A 444 9.22 5.68 11.95
C GLY A 444 10.34 6.22 12.83
N ASN A 445 10.12 6.25 14.14
CA ASN A 445 11.05 6.78 15.12
C ASN A 445 11.87 5.70 15.83
N SER A 446 11.47 4.44 15.73
CA SER A 446 12.22 3.33 16.30
C SER A 446 13.28 2.77 15.35
N MET A 447 14.46 2.45 15.89
CA MET A 447 15.50 1.70 15.18
C MET A 447 15.03 0.27 14.88
N ARG A 448 15.44 -0.28 13.73
CA ARG A 448 15.02 -1.62 13.30
C ARG A 448 16.09 -2.33 12.48
N ASP A 449 16.18 -3.64 12.65
CA ASP A 449 17.08 -4.48 11.87
C ASP A 449 16.64 -4.59 10.40
N ASP A 450 15.32 -4.63 10.16
CA ASP A 450 14.72 -4.71 8.82
C ASP A 450 14.47 -3.33 8.17
N GLY A 451 14.84 -2.24 8.85
CA GLY A 451 14.52 -0.86 8.43
C GLY A 451 14.99 -0.52 7.02
N ALA A 452 16.18 -0.99 6.64
CA ALA A 452 16.76 -0.78 5.30
C ALA A 452 15.86 -1.27 4.14
N SER A 453 15.03 -2.28 4.38
CA SER A 453 14.11 -2.84 3.38
C SER A 453 12.77 -2.10 3.29
N ARG A 454 12.48 -1.21 4.26
CA ARG A 454 11.17 -0.56 4.39
C ARG A 454 11.08 0.69 3.53
N ALA A 455 9.87 0.95 3.08
CA ALA A 455 9.54 2.19 2.39
C ALA A 455 9.22 3.32 3.37
N SER A 456 9.34 4.56 2.89
CA SER A 456 8.78 5.74 3.56
C SER A 456 7.25 5.73 3.52
N PRO A 457 6.57 6.68 4.20
CA PRO A 457 5.10 6.81 4.13
C PRO A 457 4.55 6.98 2.72
N TRP A 458 5.36 7.53 1.82
CA TRP A 458 5.01 7.72 0.41
C TRP A 458 5.28 6.48 -0.45
N GLY A 459 5.70 5.37 0.14
CA GLY A 459 6.05 4.15 -0.56
C GLY A 459 7.39 4.20 -1.30
N VAL A 460 8.26 5.15 -0.95
CA VAL A 460 9.62 5.29 -1.50
C VAL A 460 10.54 4.31 -0.79
N ALA A 461 11.11 3.35 -1.51
CA ALA A 461 11.92 2.26 -0.97
C ALA A 461 13.41 2.44 -1.27
N GLY A 462 14.29 1.76 -0.52
CA GLY A 462 15.74 1.80 -0.74
C GLY A 462 16.38 3.14 -0.36
N LEU A 463 15.77 3.89 0.58
CA LEU A 463 16.31 5.13 1.14
C LEU A 463 17.54 4.89 2.02
N VAL A 464 17.54 3.76 2.73
CA VAL A 464 18.65 3.29 3.57
C VAL A 464 19.22 2.03 2.92
N GLY A 465 20.04 2.22 1.88
CA GLY A 465 20.64 1.15 1.09
C GLY A 465 22.16 1.02 1.29
N SER A 466 22.80 0.15 0.50
CA SER A 466 24.27 0.01 0.48
C SER A 466 24.99 1.29 0.08
N LEU A 467 24.36 2.11 -0.77
CA LEU A 467 24.89 3.39 -1.22
C LEU A 467 24.03 4.55 -0.71
N PRO A 468 24.65 5.67 -0.30
CA PRO A 468 23.93 6.93 -0.16
C PRO A 468 23.47 7.43 -1.55
N GLN A 469 22.53 8.37 -1.58
CA GLN A 469 21.93 8.85 -2.82
C GLN A 469 22.34 10.29 -3.11
N TRP A 470 22.62 10.57 -4.38
CA TRP A 470 22.96 11.91 -4.83
C TRP A 470 21.76 12.85 -4.74
N ALA A 471 22.00 14.04 -4.21
CA ALA A 471 21.04 15.15 -4.17
C ALA A 471 21.76 16.49 -4.38
N VAL A 472 21.02 17.52 -4.79
CA VAL A 472 21.53 18.88 -4.97
C VAL A 472 21.30 19.69 -3.70
N ASP A 473 22.29 20.46 -3.25
CA ASP A 473 22.04 21.54 -2.29
C ASP A 473 21.46 22.75 -3.04
N GLU A 474 20.19 23.07 -2.81
CA GLU A 474 19.51 24.18 -3.47
C GLU A 474 20.12 25.56 -3.15
N LYS A 475 20.84 25.69 -2.04
CA LYS A 475 21.42 26.99 -1.62
C LYS A 475 22.74 27.28 -2.31
N THR A 476 23.58 26.26 -2.42
CA THR A 476 24.95 26.40 -2.93
C THR A 476 25.10 25.86 -4.35
N ASN A 477 24.09 25.14 -4.85
CA ASN A 477 24.15 24.29 -6.02
C ASN A 477 25.24 23.20 -5.92
N GLY A 478 25.64 22.86 -4.69
CA GLY A 478 26.63 21.83 -4.39
C GLY A 478 26.06 20.41 -4.37
N HIS A 479 26.94 19.44 -4.16
CA HIS A 479 26.60 18.02 -4.20
C HIS A 479 26.40 17.45 -2.79
N LEU A 480 25.29 16.75 -2.59
CA LEU A 480 24.94 16.10 -1.34
C LEU A 480 24.84 14.59 -1.51
N LEU A 481 25.17 13.87 -0.44
CA LEU A 481 24.83 12.48 -0.25
C LEU A 481 23.84 12.34 0.90
N CYS A 482 22.68 11.75 0.60
CA CYS A 482 21.59 11.54 1.55
C CYS A 482 21.35 10.05 1.81
N GLY A 483 20.99 9.72 3.04
CA GLY A 483 20.66 8.35 3.43
C GLY A 483 21.85 7.37 3.37
N GLY A 484 21.54 6.12 3.02
CA GLY A 484 22.51 5.02 3.06
C GLY A 484 22.63 4.38 4.44
N ARG A 485 23.17 3.16 4.48
CA ARG A 485 23.22 2.32 5.69
C ARG A 485 23.97 2.95 6.86
N GLU A 486 24.98 3.75 6.57
CA GLU A 486 25.76 4.46 7.59
C GLU A 486 25.05 5.70 8.14
N GLN A 487 24.08 6.25 7.40
CA GLN A 487 23.33 7.45 7.76
C GLN A 487 21.82 7.25 7.55
N PRO A 488 21.17 6.41 8.36
CA PRO A 488 19.78 6.01 8.14
C PRO A 488 18.74 7.11 8.48
N LEU A 489 19.17 8.22 9.10
CA LEU A 489 18.28 9.30 9.52
C LEU A 489 17.79 10.11 8.32
N CYS A 490 16.51 10.46 8.29
CA CYS A 490 15.93 11.24 7.20
C CYS A 490 16.59 12.61 7.01
N ALA A 491 17.03 13.26 8.10
CA ALA A 491 17.69 14.56 8.06
C ALA A 491 19.18 14.52 7.66
N SER A 492 19.78 13.32 7.57
CA SER A 492 21.22 13.21 7.36
C SER A 492 21.59 13.52 5.92
N ARG A 493 22.44 14.54 5.76
CA ARG A 493 23.04 14.94 4.49
C ARG A 493 24.53 15.18 4.72
N ARG A 494 25.35 14.71 3.76
CA ARG A 494 26.79 14.93 3.74
C ARG A 494 27.15 15.73 2.49
N ASP A 495 27.79 16.87 2.68
CA ASP A 495 28.36 17.65 1.58
C ASP A 495 29.52 16.89 0.93
N VAL A 496 29.60 16.96 -0.40
CA VAL A 496 30.71 16.40 -1.19
C VAL A 496 31.39 17.54 -1.93
N ALA A 497 32.68 17.70 -1.71
CA ALA A 497 33.48 18.69 -2.43
C ALA A 497 33.57 18.31 -3.92
N GLU A 498 33.41 19.28 -4.82
CA GLU A 498 33.41 19.06 -6.28
C GLU A 498 34.68 18.36 -6.80
N ALA A 499 35.81 18.45 -6.09
CA ALA A 499 37.06 17.81 -6.46
C ALA A 499 37.10 16.29 -6.18
N ASP A 500 36.16 15.74 -5.42
CA ASP A 500 36.21 14.34 -4.97
C ASP A 500 35.54 13.38 -5.96
N SER A 501 36.23 13.15 -7.09
CA SER A 501 35.76 12.26 -8.17
C SER A 501 35.64 10.78 -7.79
N ALA A 502 36.14 10.38 -6.60
CA ALA A 502 36.10 9.00 -6.12
C ALA A 502 34.82 8.67 -5.32
N VAL A 503 34.04 9.68 -4.93
CA VAL A 503 32.81 9.47 -4.16
C VAL A 503 31.74 8.85 -5.05
N LEU A 504 31.12 7.79 -4.54
CA LEU A 504 30.06 7.07 -5.21
C LEU A 504 28.76 7.21 -4.44
N GLY A 505 27.69 7.44 -5.18
CA GLY A 505 26.31 7.42 -4.71
C GLY A 505 25.41 6.72 -5.72
N ALA A 506 24.15 6.55 -5.35
CA ALA A 506 23.13 6.01 -6.24
C ALA A 506 22.28 7.14 -6.85
N VAL A 507 21.80 6.92 -8.08
CA VAL A 507 20.88 7.83 -8.76
C VAL A 507 19.46 7.59 -8.26
N ARG A 508 18.77 8.65 -7.87
CA ARG A 508 17.32 8.66 -7.77
C ARG A 508 16.83 9.88 -8.52
N TRP A 509 15.95 9.68 -9.49
CA TRP A 509 15.40 10.80 -10.25
C TRP A 509 14.11 11.33 -9.60
N VAL A 510 13.85 12.60 -9.82
CA VAL A 510 12.57 13.27 -9.54
C VAL A 510 12.04 13.94 -10.81
N LEU A 511 10.72 14.09 -10.86
CA LEU A 511 9.98 14.85 -11.84
C LEU A 511 9.07 15.84 -11.08
N ALA A 512 9.42 17.12 -11.13
CA ALA A 512 8.55 18.17 -10.63
C ALA A 512 7.39 18.40 -11.61
N LEU A 513 6.20 18.72 -11.09
CA LEU A 513 5.14 19.26 -11.93
C LEU A 513 5.48 20.71 -12.24
N SER A 514 5.48 21.09 -13.52
CA SER A 514 5.52 22.50 -13.90
C SER A 514 4.34 23.22 -13.25
N PRO A 515 4.53 24.43 -12.69
CA PRO A 515 3.50 25.18 -11.99
C PRO A 515 2.30 25.53 -12.87
#